data_AF-A0A2P4QS99-F1
#
_entry.id   AF-A0A2P4QS99-F1
#
_cell.length_a   1.000
_cell.length_b   1.000
_cell.length_c   1.000
_cell.angle_alpha   90.00
_cell.angle_beta   90.00
_cell.angle_gamma   90.00
#
_symmetry.space_group_name_H-M   'P 1'
#
loop_
_entity.id
_entity.type
_entity.pdbx_description
1 polymer ?
#
loop_
_entity_poly.entity_id
_entity_poly.type
_entity_poly.pdbx_seq_one_letter_code
_entity_poly.pdbx_strand_id
1 'polypeptide(L)'
;MKCIMKCNKKENWNHLFECQAYEVAWEKILEITTKESIIIYLKQKQIRGQGEDFIRKVLQNILGVTAKSEKFQKFQQLALEVKVETFLTTKLQKDFKISLTEAQTLMANILIGFILAFKELI
;
A
#
# COMPACT_ATOMS: atom_id res chain seq x y z
N MET A 1 -1.61 -16.95 11.96
CA MET A 1 -2.24 -15.66 12.30
C MET A 1 -3.69 -16.00 12.59
N LYS A 2 -4.08 -16.07 13.88
CA LYS A 2 -5.40 -16.63 14.24
C LYS A 2 -6.49 -15.57 14.06
N CYS A 3 -7.57 -15.86 13.33
CA CYS A 3 -8.73 -14.96 13.20
C CYS A 3 -9.24 -14.60 14.61
N ILE A 4 -9.27 -13.30 14.92
CA ILE A 4 -9.69 -12.76 16.22
C ILE A 4 -11.12 -13.20 16.57
N MET A 5 -11.99 -13.33 15.57
CA MET A 5 -13.38 -13.77 15.74
C MET A 5 -13.56 -15.30 15.76
N LYS A 6 -12.49 -16.10 15.78
CA LYS A 6 -12.55 -17.58 15.68
C LYS A 6 -13.49 -18.03 14.57
N CYS A 7 -13.32 -17.41 13.42
CA CYS A 7 -13.95 -17.83 12.19
C CYS A 7 -13.73 -19.34 12.03
N ASN A 8 -14.75 -20.20 12.06
CA ASN A 8 -14.60 -21.67 11.89
C ASN A 8 -14.12 -22.07 10.47
N LYS A 9 -13.51 -21.14 9.73
CA LYS A 9 -12.93 -21.33 8.40
C LYS A 9 -11.43 -21.59 8.52
N LYS A 10 -10.90 -22.38 7.59
CA LYS A 10 -9.46 -22.60 7.46
C LYS A 10 -8.77 -21.27 7.16
N GLU A 11 -7.81 -20.89 7.99
CA GLU A 11 -6.99 -19.71 7.79
C GLU A 11 -6.09 -19.89 6.56
N ASN A 12 -6.31 -19.03 5.56
CA ASN A 12 -5.52 -18.93 4.33
C ASN A 12 -5.56 -17.47 3.84
N TRP A 13 -4.82 -17.16 2.77
CA TRP A 13 -4.75 -15.80 2.22
C TRP A 13 -6.13 -15.24 1.85
N ASN A 14 -6.99 -16.04 1.23
CA ASN A 14 -8.34 -15.59 0.86
C ASN A 14 -9.16 -15.24 2.10
N HIS A 15 -9.05 -16.04 3.16
CA HIS A 15 -9.71 -15.73 4.43
C HIS A 15 -9.22 -14.41 5.04
N LEU A 16 -7.92 -14.13 4.96
CA LEU A 16 -7.32 -12.89 5.44
C LEU A 16 -7.87 -11.66 4.71
N PHE A 17 -8.10 -11.76 3.39
CA PHE A 17 -8.62 -10.66 2.58
C PHE A 17 -10.14 -10.48 2.71
N GLU A 18 -10.89 -11.56 2.88
CA GLU A 18 -12.37 -11.53 2.87
C GLU A 18 -12.99 -11.40 4.27
N CYS A 19 -12.24 -11.70 5.34
CA CYS A 19 -12.81 -11.72 6.67
C CYS A 19 -13.09 -10.30 7.19
N GLN A 20 -14.36 -10.04 7.51
CA GLN A 20 -14.82 -8.79 8.14
C GLN A 20 -14.07 -8.45 9.45
N ALA A 21 -13.54 -9.43 10.17
CA ALA A 21 -12.77 -9.19 11.38
C ALA A 21 -11.51 -8.34 11.13
N TYR A 22 -10.98 -8.34 9.91
CA TYR A 22 -9.82 -7.55 9.51
C TYR A 22 -10.19 -6.26 8.78
N GLU A 23 -11.47 -5.96 8.56
CA GLU A 23 -11.90 -4.80 7.76
C GLU A 23 -11.35 -3.48 8.33
N VAL A 24 -11.53 -3.26 9.64
CA VAL A 24 -11.04 -2.07 10.34
C VAL A 24 -9.50 -2.01 10.33
N ALA A 25 -8.84 -3.16 10.44
CA ALA A 25 -7.38 -3.22 10.38
C ALA A 25 -6.87 -2.86 8.98
N TRP A 26 -7.53 -3.35 7.92
CA TRP A 26 -7.18 -3.05 6.55
C TRP A 26 -7.39 -1.58 6.17
N GLU A 27 -8.46 -0.94 6.66
CA GLU A 27 -8.66 0.50 6.51
C GLU A 27 -7.54 1.30 7.17
N LYS A 28 -7.16 0.93 8.40
CA LYS A 28 -6.05 1.57 9.11
C LYS A 28 -4.71 1.36 8.41
N ILE A 29 -4.44 0.16 7.90
CA ILE A 29 -3.21 -0.14 7.13
C ILE A 29 -3.14 0.75 5.88
N LEU A 30 -4.23 0.89 5.12
CA LEU A 30 -4.28 1.78 3.97
C LEU A 30 -4.00 3.23 4.37
N GLU A 31 -4.61 3.70 5.45
CA GLU A 31 -4.42 5.06 5.97
C GLU A 31 -2.97 5.32 6.37
N ILE A 32 -2.38 4.43 7.18
CA ILE A 32 -0.98 4.52 7.65
C ILE A 32 -0.03 4.49 6.46
N THR A 33 -0.17 3.49 5.59
CA THR A 33 0.68 3.34 4.39
C THR A 33 0.65 4.60 3.54
N THR A 34 -0.54 5.17 3.31
CA THR A 34 -0.69 6.40 2.51
C THR A 34 0.00 7.59 3.19
N LYS A 35 -0.27 7.81 4.49
CA LYS A 35 0.31 8.93 5.25
C LYS A 35 1.83 8.85 5.31
N GLU A 36 2.38 7.69 5.62
CA GLU A 36 3.83 7.49 5.68
C GLU A 36 4.48 7.69 4.30
N SER A 37 3.85 7.18 3.24
CA SER A 37 4.34 7.36 1.87
C SER A 37 4.39 8.84 1.47
N ILE A 38 3.38 9.63 1.85
CA ILE A 38 3.37 11.09 1.65
C ILE A 38 4.53 11.74 2.42
N ILE A 39 4.73 11.39 3.70
CA ILE A 39 5.80 11.94 4.52
C ILE A 39 7.18 11.61 3.95
N ILE A 40 7.41 10.36 3.54
CA ILE A 40 8.66 9.92 2.92
C ILE A 40 8.93 10.72 1.66
N TYR A 41 7.93 10.86 0.80
CA TYR A 41 8.02 11.64 -0.42
C TYR A 41 8.40 13.10 -0.16
N LEU A 42 7.69 13.76 0.78
CA LEU A 42 7.93 15.16 1.12
C LEU A 42 9.32 15.36 1.75
N LYS A 43 9.77 14.44 2.61
CA LYS A 43 11.09 14.51 3.27
C LYS A 43 12.25 14.25 2.31
N GLN A 44 12.08 13.35 1.34
CA GLN A 44 13.17 12.97 0.43
C GLN A 44 13.52 14.05 -0.61
N LYS A 45 12.73 15.13 -0.75
CA LYS A 45 12.89 16.18 -1.79
C LYS A 45 13.06 15.64 -3.23
N GLN A 46 12.75 14.35 -3.47
CA GLN A 46 13.04 13.67 -4.74
C GLN A 46 12.30 14.30 -5.92
N ILE A 47 11.22 15.06 -5.68
CA ILE A 47 10.49 15.75 -6.74
C ILE A 47 10.26 17.22 -6.36
N ARG A 48 10.72 18.12 -7.23
CA ARG A 48 10.55 19.57 -7.08
C ARG A 48 9.06 19.94 -7.27
N GLY A 49 8.46 20.51 -6.23
CA GLY A 49 7.29 21.38 -6.37
C GLY A 49 5.92 20.72 -6.53
N GLN A 50 5.77 19.44 -6.20
CA GLN A 50 4.44 18.80 -6.19
C GLN A 50 3.82 18.88 -4.80
N GLY A 51 2.59 19.40 -4.72
CA GLY A 51 1.84 19.53 -3.47
C GLY A 51 1.32 18.19 -2.95
N GLU A 52 0.97 18.15 -1.65
CA GLU A 52 0.43 16.97 -0.97
C GLU A 52 -0.75 16.34 -1.70
N ASP A 53 -1.67 17.16 -2.22
CA ASP A 53 -2.86 16.70 -2.95
C ASP A 53 -2.51 15.90 -4.21
N PHE A 54 -1.45 16.31 -4.92
CA PHE A 54 -0.97 15.58 -6.09
C PHE A 54 -0.43 14.21 -5.68
N ILE A 55 0.42 14.17 -4.65
CA ILE A 55 1.05 12.95 -4.15
C ILE A 55 -0.04 11.97 -3.70
N ARG A 56 -1.02 12.46 -2.93
CA ARG A 56 -2.17 11.69 -2.47
C ARG A 56 -2.94 11.07 -3.63
N LYS A 57 -3.19 11.84 -4.70
CA LYS A 57 -3.89 11.35 -5.89
C LYS A 57 -3.12 10.24 -6.61
N VAL A 58 -1.80 10.37 -6.74
CA VAL A 58 -0.96 9.33 -7.34
C VAL A 58 -0.95 8.07 -6.46
N LEU A 59 -0.80 8.21 -5.15
CA LEU A 59 -0.84 7.08 -4.23
C LEU A 59 -2.20 6.37 -4.24
N GLN A 60 -3.31 7.11 -4.28
CA GLN A 60 -4.66 6.54 -4.44
C GLN A 60 -4.85 5.80 -5.77
N ASN A 61 -4.09 6.17 -6.82
CA ASN A 61 -4.10 5.42 -8.07
C ASN A 61 -3.37 4.07 -7.98
N ILE A 62 -2.45 3.92 -7.04
CA ILE A 62 -1.69 2.70 -6.78
C ILE A 62 -2.39 1.85 -5.72
N LEU A 63 -2.65 2.42 -4.55
CA LEU A 63 -3.20 1.73 -3.39
C LEU A 63 -4.74 1.63 -3.44
N GLY A 64 -5.41 2.51 -4.17
CA GLY A 64 -6.86 2.67 -4.06
C GLY A 64 -7.26 3.69 -2.97
N VAL A 65 -8.56 3.97 -2.90
CA VAL A 65 -9.13 4.95 -1.94
C VAL A 65 -9.68 4.26 -0.69
N THR A 66 -10.11 3.01 -0.82
CA THR A 66 -10.67 2.22 0.27
C THR A 66 -10.05 0.83 0.29
N ALA A 67 -10.07 0.20 1.48
CA ALA A 67 -9.54 -1.15 1.66
C ALA A 67 -10.30 -2.22 0.85
N LYS A 68 -11.54 -1.94 0.44
CA LYS A 68 -12.37 -2.83 -0.39
C LYS A 68 -12.15 -2.66 -1.90
N SER A 69 -11.35 -1.67 -2.31
CA SER A 69 -11.11 -1.43 -3.73
C SER A 69 -10.28 -2.58 -4.33
N GLU A 70 -10.58 -2.98 -5.57
CA GLU A 70 -9.80 -4.00 -6.28
C GLU A 70 -8.31 -3.63 -6.36
N LYS A 71 -8.00 -2.32 -6.43
CA LYS A 71 -6.62 -1.83 -6.42
C LYS A 71 -5.91 -2.19 -5.12
N PHE A 72 -6.55 -1.92 -3.98
CA PHE A 72 -5.95 -2.25 -2.69
C PHE A 72 -5.84 -3.77 -2.51
N GLN A 73 -6.85 -4.54 -2.91
CA GLN A 73 -6.80 -6.00 -2.83
C GLN A 73 -5.66 -6.60 -3.66
N LYS A 74 -5.48 -6.13 -4.90
CA LYS A 74 -4.33 -6.51 -5.73
C LYS A 74 -3.02 -6.09 -5.08
N PHE A 75 -2.96 -4.88 -4.51
CA PHE A 75 -1.78 -4.38 -3.82
C PHE A 75 -1.43 -5.23 -2.58
N GLN A 76 -2.43 -5.61 -1.77
CA GLN A 76 -2.25 -6.47 -0.60
C GLN A 76 -1.60 -7.81 -1.01
N GLN A 77 -2.11 -8.43 -2.06
CA GLN A 77 -1.54 -9.68 -2.57
C GLN A 77 -0.08 -9.50 -2.99
N LEU A 78 0.21 -8.47 -3.78
CA LEU A 78 1.58 -8.17 -4.22
C LEU A 78 2.51 -7.89 -3.03
N ALA A 79 2.04 -7.13 -2.04
CA ALA A 79 2.83 -6.76 -0.89
C ALA A 79 3.15 -7.95 0.03
N LEU A 80 2.18 -8.85 0.22
CA LEU A 80 2.37 -10.07 1.00
C LEU A 80 3.26 -11.10 0.29
N GLU A 81 3.28 -11.08 -1.05
CA GLU A 81 4.24 -11.84 -1.86
C GLU A 81 5.61 -11.14 -2.00
N VAL A 82 5.77 -9.93 -1.43
CA VAL A 82 6.96 -9.07 -1.54
C VAL A 82 7.36 -8.84 -3.00
N LYS A 83 6.37 -8.67 -3.88
CA LYS A 83 6.56 -8.46 -5.31
C LYS A 83 6.41 -6.99 -5.66
N VAL A 84 7.47 -6.44 -6.24
CA VAL A 84 7.44 -5.13 -6.92
C VAL A 84 6.95 -5.36 -8.35
N GLU A 85 5.72 -4.94 -8.65
CA GLU A 85 5.20 -5.06 -10.00
C GLU A 85 5.78 -3.97 -10.92
N THR A 86 6.31 -4.39 -12.08
CA THR A 86 6.88 -3.48 -13.08
C THR A 86 5.85 -2.44 -13.56
N PHE A 87 4.59 -2.83 -13.68
CA PHE A 87 3.51 -1.93 -14.08
C PHE A 87 3.30 -0.79 -13.09
N LEU A 88 3.17 -1.09 -11.79
CA LEU A 88 3.01 -0.07 -10.74
C LEU A 88 4.22 0.85 -10.65
N THR A 89 5.42 0.29 -10.77
CA THR A 89 6.67 1.05 -10.78
C THR A 89 6.74 2.00 -11.97
N THR A 90 6.39 1.53 -13.18
CA THR A 90 6.36 2.35 -14.40
C THR A 90 5.29 3.44 -14.31
N LYS A 91 4.15 3.14 -13.66
CA LYS A 91 3.08 4.11 -13.43
C LYS A 91 3.54 5.22 -12.47
N LEU A 92 4.14 4.85 -11.33
CA LEU A 92 4.75 5.80 -10.39
C LEU A 92 5.79 6.67 -11.10
N GLN A 93 6.65 6.07 -11.92
CA GLN A 93 7.67 6.79 -12.69
C GLN A 93 7.05 7.88 -13.58
N LYS A 94 6.00 7.54 -14.33
CA LYS A 94 5.32 8.46 -15.26
C LYS A 94 4.53 9.54 -14.53
N ASP A 95 3.77 9.15 -13.50
CA ASP A 95 2.91 10.06 -12.76
C ASP A 95 3.77 11.10 -12.02
N PHE A 96 4.86 10.67 -11.38
CA PHE A 96 5.77 11.56 -10.67
C PHE A 96 6.84 12.22 -11.53
N LYS A 97 7.01 11.80 -12.79
CA LYS A 97 8.07 12.26 -13.71
C LYS A 97 9.48 12.11 -13.14
N ILE A 98 9.76 10.93 -12.59
CA ILE A 98 11.04 10.58 -11.95
C ILE A 98 11.81 9.53 -12.75
N SER A 99 13.06 9.29 -12.35
CA SER A 99 13.84 8.17 -12.84
C SER A 99 13.22 6.83 -12.41
N LEU A 100 13.56 5.76 -13.13
CA LEU A 100 13.14 4.41 -12.77
C LEU A 100 13.64 4.02 -11.36
N THR A 101 14.87 4.38 -11.02
CA THR A 101 15.49 4.07 -9.71
C THR A 101 14.75 4.78 -8.56
N GLU A 102 14.36 6.03 -8.74
CA GLU A 102 13.53 6.75 -7.75
C GLU A 102 12.14 6.10 -7.61
N ALA A 103 11.51 5.72 -8.73
CA ALA A 103 10.23 5.02 -8.69
C ALA A 103 10.31 3.65 -7.98
N GLN A 104 11.39 2.89 -8.23
CA GLN A 104 11.66 1.62 -7.53
C GLN A 104 11.88 1.84 -6.03
N THR A 105 12.65 2.88 -5.67
CA THR A 105 12.90 3.25 -4.27
C THR A 105 11.61 3.64 -3.57
N LEU A 106 10.76 4.45 -4.22
CA LEU A 106 9.46 4.85 -3.70
C LEU A 106 8.54 3.63 -3.51
N MET A 107 8.50 2.73 -4.49
CA MET A 107 7.70 1.50 -4.40
C MET A 107 8.19 0.60 -3.25
N ALA A 108 9.50 0.44 -3.08
CA ALA A 108 10.06 -0.30 -1.96
C ALA A 108 9.67 0.33 -0.61
N ASN A 109 9.73 1.66 -0.49
CA ASN A 109 9.34 2.36 0.73
C ASN A 109 7.84 2.20 1.04
N ILE A 110 6.97 2.30 0.04
CA ILE A 110 5.52 2.06 0.20
C ILE A 110 5.27 0.61 0.68
N LEU A 111 5.97 -0.37 0.09
CA LEU A 111 5.86 -1.78 0.50
C LEU A 111 6.32 -2.00 1.94
N ILE A 112 7.45 -1.40 2.33
CA ILE A 112 7.97 -1.51 3.70
C ILE A 112 6.97 -0.90 4.69
N GLY A 113 6.44 0.30 4.42
CA GLY A 113 5.42 0.93 5.26
C GLY A 113 4.16 0.07 5.40
N PHE A 114 3.70 -0.52 4.29
CA PHE A 114 2.59 -1.47 4.31
C PHE A 114 2.89 -2.69 5.18
N ILE A 115 4.06 -3.33 5.02
CA ILE A 115 4.44 -4.53 5.78
C ILE A 115 4.56 -4.23 7.28
N LEU A 116 5.08 -3.06 7.64
CA LEU A 116 5.18 -2.63 9.04
C LEU A 116 3.79 -2.43 9.64
N ALA A 117 2.91 -1.67 8.97
CA ALA A 117 1.54 -1.47 9.42
C ALA A 117 0.75 -2.78 9.50
N PHE A 118 0.96 -3.68 8.53
CA PHE A 118 0.38 -5.01 8.52
C PHE A 118 0.80 -5.81 9.75
N LYS A 119 2.11 -5.93 10.00
CA LYS A 119 2.65 -6.67 11.16
C LYS A 119 2.15 -6.14 12.50
N GLU A 120 1.90 -4.84 12.60
CA GLU A 120 1.42 -4.21 13.84
C GLU A 120 -0.08 -4.46 14.08
N LEU A 121 -0.89 -4.50 13.02
CA LEU A 121 -2.34 -4.52 13.11
C LEU A 121 -2.99 -5.88 12.87
N ILE A 122 -2.26 -6.83 12.27
CA ILE A 122 -2.76 -8.15 11.83
C ILE A 122 -1.72 -9.25 12.16
#